data_AF-A0A952NLM8-F1
#
_entry.id   AF-A0A952NLM8-F1
#
_cell.length_a   1.000
_cell.length_b   1.000
_cell.length_c   1.000
_cell.angle_alpha   90.00
_cell.angle_beta   90.00
_cell.angle_gamma   90.00
#
_symmetry.space_group_name_H-M   'P 1'
#
loop_
_entity.id
_entity.type
_entity.pdbx_description
1 polymer ?
#
loop_
_entity_poly.entity_id
_entity_poly.type
_entity_poly.pdbx_seq_one_letter_code
_entity_poly.pdbx_strand_id
1 'polypeptide(L)'
;MNTVAKNGNELNQYFRFQVFQAIKDVSGKLKKTKSVGMAYLKDGQNIFSLRLWMFSWDRYYILPHKDDPSKYLVMTREPNKSPKARTKYFWNIVGNGTVDSVQGIIELEFDLLSKPIYVNIHPEPSARANDLPEPESFDQAA
;
A
#
# COMPACT_ATOMS: atom_id res chain seq x y z
N MET A 1 7.01 -42.11 19.34
CA MET A 1 7.25 -41.23 18.18
C MET A 1 6.00 -40.37 18.03
N ASN A 2 5.99 -39.18 18.64
CA ASN A 2 4.83 -38.30 18.63
C ASN A 2 4.98 -37.30 17.50
N THR A 3 4.13 -37.44 16.50
CA THR A 3 3.91 -36.47 15.43
C THR A 3 3.24 -35.24 16.05
N VAL A 4 4.01 -34.18 16.25
CA VAL A 4 3.46 -32.87 16.64
C VAL A 4 2.76 -32.30 15.42
N ALA A 5 1.43 -32.20 15.50
CA ALA A 5 0.61 -31.51 14.53
C ALA A 5 1.09 -30.06 14.41
N LYS A 6 1.53 -29.65 13.21
CA LYS A 6 1.73 -28.25 12.86
C LYS A 6 0.36 -27.57 12.89
N ASN A 7 0.11 -26.75 13.91
CA ASN A 7 -1.06 -25.88 13.99
C ASN A 7 -1.10 -24.97 12.75
N GLY A 8 -2.11 -25.15 11.90
CA GLY A 8 -2.35 -24.36 10.69
C GLY A 8 -2.94 -22.99 11.00
N ASN A 9 -2.15 -22.09 11.58
CA ASN A 9 -2.58 -20.70 11.84
C ASN A 9 -1.50 -19.65 11.52
N GLU A 10 -0.59 -19.96 10.61
CA GLU A 10 0.14 -18.96 9.83
C GLU A 10 -0.65 -18.77 8.53
N LEU A 11 -0.69 -17.58 7.91
CA LEU A 11 -0.96 -17.34 6.46
C LEU A 11 -1.98 -16.24 6.06
N ASN A 12 -2.37 -15.30 6.91
CA ASN A 12 -3.13 -14.11 6.43
C ASN A 12 -2.91 -12.83 7.27
N GLN A 13 -1.72 -12.66 7.84
CA GLN A 13 -1.41 -11.43 8.56
C GLN A 13 -1.30 -10.25 7.58
N TYR A 14 -2.09 -9.20 7.84
CA TYR A 14 -1.96 -7.91 7.18
C TYR A 14 -1.40 -6.88 8.15
N PHE A 15 -0.51 -6.04 7.64
CA PHE A 15 0.02 -4.87 8.31
C PHE A 15 -0.63 -3.62 7.74
N ARG A 16 -1.04 -2.69 8.61
CA ARG A 16 -1.62 -1.41 8.21
C ARG A 16 -0.63 -0.28 8.44
N PHE A 17 -0.51 0.60 7.46
CA PHE A 17 0.37 1.76 7.46
C PHE A 17 -0.44 3.01 7.19
N GLN A 18 -0.18 4.05 7.97
CA GLN A 18 -0.90 5.30 7.83
C GLN A 18 -0.44 6.08 6.60
N VAL A 19 -1.41 6.64 5.86
CA VAL A 19 -1.15 7.54 4.73
C VAL A 19 -1.64 8.94 5.07
N PHE A 20 -0.78 9.93 4.91
CA PHE A 20 -1.03 11.28 5.38
C PHE A 20 -0.42 12.35 4.47
N GLN A 21 -0.92 13.57 4.59
CA GLN A 21 -0.23 14.77 4.08
C GLN A 21 0.52 15.44 5.24
N ALA A 22 1.61 16.12 4.90
CA ALA A 22 2.46 16.83 5.83
C ALA A 22 3.01 18.12 5.21
N ILE A 23 3.49 19.02 6.06
CA ILE A 23 4.25 20.20 5.67
C ILE A 23 5.68 20.01 6.16
N LYS A 24 6.66 20.24 5.27
CA LYS A 24 8.08 20.28 5.62
C LYS A 24 8.36 21.59 6.36
N ASP A 25 8.93 21.50 7.56
CA ASP A 25 9.39 22.68 8.27
C ASP A 25 10.75 23.18 7.73
N VAL A 26 11.25 24.30 8.27
CA VAL A 26 12.54 24.90 7.86
C VAL A 26 13.72 23.97 8.12
N SER A 27 13.58 22.99 9.02
CA SER A 27 14.60 21.97 9.32
C SER A 27 14.47 20.72 8.44
N GLY A 28 13.49 20.67 7.52
CA GLY A 28 13.21 19.53 6.66
C GLY A 28 12.39 18.42 7.32
N LYS A 29 11.97 18.60 8.57
CA LYS A 29 11.16 17.61 9.30
C LYS A 29 9.70 17.74 8.89
N LEU A 30 9.06 16.59 8.69
CA LEU A 30 7.64 16.53 8.33
C LEU A 30 6.74 16.70 9.54
N LYS A 31 5.89 17.74 9.50
CA LYS A 31 4.75 17.87 10.41
C LYS A 31 3.49 17.38 9.72
N LYS A 32 2.98 16.22 10.15
CA LYS A 32 1.71 15.67 9.68
C LYS A 32 0.58 16.69 9.84
N THR A 33 -0.21 16.87 8.78
CA THR A 33 -1.36 17.79 8.77
C THR A 33 -2.68 17.05 8.77
N LYS A 34 -2.86 16.04 7.91
CA LYS A 34 -4.09 15.23 7.87
C LYS A 34 -3.81 13.81 7.40
N SER A 35 -4.56 12.85 7.93
CA SER A 35 -4.62 11.50 7.36
C SER A 35 -5.49 11.53 6.10
N VAL A 36 -5.06 10.83 5.04
CA VAL A 36 -5.75 10.80 3.74
C VAL A 36 -6.05 9.38 3.26
N GLY A 37 -5.56 8.36 3.97
CA GLY A 37 -5.79 6.98 3.62
C GLY A 37 -5.02 5.99 4.49
N MET A 38 -5.01 4.75 4.02
CA MET A 38 -4.28 3.64 4.62
C MET A 38 -3.62 2.81 3.52
N ALA A 39 -2.43 2.30 3.80
CA ALA A 39 -1.75 1.30 3.01
C ALA A 39 -1.73 -0.03 3.77
N TYR A 40 -1.86 -1.13 3.04
CA TYR A 40 -1.93 -2.47 3.61
C TYR A 40 -0.89 -3.36 2.95
N LEU A 41 -0.10 -4.07 3.74
CA LEU A 41 0.86 -5.06 3.25
C LEU A 41 0.49 -6.42 3.80
N LYS A 42 0.27 -7.39 2.92
CA LYS A 42 0.15 -8.78 3.32
C LYS A 42 1.54 -9.31 3.69
N ASP A 43 1.63 -10.05 4.78
CA ASP A 43 2.88 -10.68 5.20
C ASP A 43 3.47 -11.56 4.08
N GLY A 44 4.80 -11.52 3.93
CA GLY A 44 5.53 -12.17 2.84
C GLY A 44 5.36 -11.53 1.45
N GLN A 45 4.59 -10.44 1.30
CA GLN A 45 4.50 -9.67 0.05
C GLN A 45 5.26 -8.35 0.14
N ASN A 46 5.52 -7.75 -1.03
CA ASN A 46 6.19 -6.45 -1.16
C ASN A 46 5.33 -5.40 -1.89
N ILE A 47 4.04 -5.70 -2.14
CA ILE A 47 3.11 -4.79 -2.80
C ILE A 47 2.12 -4.28 -1.76
N PHE A 48 2.13 -2.97 -1.52
CA PHE A 48 1.13 -2.36 -0.66
C PHE A 48 -0.16 -2.12 -1.45
N SER A 49 -1.30 -2.48 -0.89
CA SER A 49 -2.61 -1.98 -1.34
C SER A 49 -2.84 -0.61 -0.72
N LEU A 50 -3.01 0.42 -1.55
CA LEU A 50 -3.22 1.80 -1.12
C LEU A 50 -4.69 2.19 -1.27
N ARG A 51 -5.33 2.56 -0.16
CA ARG A 51 -6.70 3.10 -0.12
C ARG A 51 -6.67 4.57 0.26
N LEU A 52 -7.05 5.44 -0.67
CA LEU A 52 -7.20 6.87 -0.44
C LEU A 52 -8.67 7.20 -0.19
N TRP A 53 -8.97 7.90 0.90
CA TRP A 53 -10.37 8.18 1.27
C TRP A 53 -11.08 9.10 0.27
N MET A 54 -10.35 9.98 -0.41
CA MET A 54 -10.91 10.84 -1.46
C MET A 54 -11.22 10.09 -2.77
N PHE A 55 -10.71 8.88 -2.94
CA PHE A 55 -10.94 8.03 -4.11
C PHE A 55 -11.47 6.67 -3.64
N SER A 56 -12.62 6.69 -2.96
CA SER A 56 -13.12 5.55 -2.17
C SER A 56 -13.35 4.26 -2.97
N TRP A 57 -13.51 4.35 -4.29
CA TRP A 57 -13.78 3.22 -5.19
C TRP A 57 -12.56 2.77 -6.00
N ASP A 58 -11.48 3.56 -5.98
CA ASP A 58 -10.28 3.25 -6.74
C ASP A 58 -9.29 2.45 -5.90
N ARG A 59 -8.59 1.53 -6.56
CA ARG A 59 -7.53 0.72 -5.93
C ARG A 59 -6.18 1.11 -6.50
N TYR A 60 -5.32 1.59 -5.61
CA TYR A 60 -3.94 1.91 -5.93
C TYR A 60 -3.01 0.90 -5.27
N TYR A 61 -1.80 0.79 -5.79
CA TYR A 61 -0.78 -0.12 -5.30
C TYR A 61 0.57 0.58 -5.27
N ILE A 62 1.37 0.29 -4.25
CA ILE A 62 2.74 0.79 -4.13
C ILE A 62 3.67 -0.40 -4.31
N LEU A 63 4.49 -0.38 -5.36
CA LEU A 63 5.37 -1.48 -5.74
C LEU A 63 6.83 -1.01 -5.70
N PRO A 64 7.76 -1.79 -5.15
CA PRO A 64 9.17 -1.44 -5.22
C PRO A 64 9.66 -1.43 -6.68
N HIS A 65 10.54 -0.50 -7.00
CA HIS A 65 11.21 -0.50 -8.30
C HIS A 65 12.15 -1.71 -8.39
N LYS A 66 12.22 -2.35 -9.57
CA LYS A 66 13.00 -3.59 -9.74
C LYS A 66 14.50 -3.38 -9.57
N ASP A 67 14.97 -2.24 -10.04
CA ASP A 67 16.40 -1.91 -10.10
C ASP A 67 16.88 -1.05 -8.93
N ASP A 68 15.96 -0.46 -8.16
CA ASP A 68 16.29 0.52 -7.12
C ASP A 68 15.37 0.35 -5.89
N PRO A 69 15.84 -0.28 -4.80
CA PRO A 69 15.01 -0.55 -3.63
C PRO A 69 14.62 0.71 -2.85
N SER A 70 15.25 1.86 -3.14
CA SER A 70 14.87 3.15 -2.55
C SER A 70 13.68 3.81 -3.25
N LYS A 71 13.25 3.25 -4.39
CA LYS A 71 12.17 3.79 -5.21
C LYS A 71 10.96 2.87 -5.25
N TYR A 72 9.81 3.50 -5.36
CA TYR A 72 8.52 2.85 -5.53
C TYR A 72 7.79 3.42 -6.73
N LEU A 73 6.86 2.63 -7.26
CA LEU A 73 5.89 3.02 -8.26
C LEU A 73 4.51 3.00 -7.62
N VAL A 74 3.71 4.04 -7.89
CA VAL A 74 2.28 4.04 -7.59
C VAL A 74 1.57 3.57 -8.85
N MET A 75 0.78 2.51 -8.73
CA MET A 75 0.11 1.89 -9.86
C MET A 75 -1.39 1.71 -9.62
N THR A 76 -2.15 1.69 -10.70
CA THR A 76 -3.55 1.23 -10.72
C THR A 76 -3.68 0.01 -11.62
N ARG A 77 -4.77 -0.75 -11.45
CA ARG A 77 -5.08 -1.92 -12.27
C ARG A 77 -6.35 -1.68 -13.07
N GLU A 78 -6.29 -1.95 -14.37
CA GLU A 78 -7.48 -1.97 -15.23
C GLU A 78 -7.82 -3.41 -15.62
N PRO A 79 -9.09 -3.85 -15.52
CA PRO A 79 -9.49 -5.17 -16.00
C PRO A 79 -9.19 -5.35 -17.48
N ASN A 80 -8.56 -6.47 -17.82
CA ASN A 80 -8.34 -6.81 -19.21
C ASN A 80 -9.63 -7.36 -19.81
N LYS A 81 -10.24 -6.62 -20.74
CA LYS A 81 -11.51 -7.00 -21.40
C LYS A 81 -11.33 -7.98 -22.57
N SER A 82 -10.09 -8.33 -22.91
CA SER A 82 -9.84 -9.25 -24.03
C SER A 82 -10.15 -10.70 -23.63
N PRO A 83 -10.99 -11.42 -24.39
CA PRO A 83 -11.29 -12.83 -24.11
C PRO A 83 -10.09 -13.77 -24.31
N LYS A 84 -9.00 -13.27 -24.92
CA LYS A 84 -7.75 -14.02 -25.14
C LYS A 84 -6.60 -13.52 -24.25
N ALA A 85 -6.91 -12.70 -23.25
CA ALA A 85 -5.90 -12.10 -22.39
C ALA A 85 -5.14 -13.15 -21.58
N ARG A 86 -3.80 -13.08 -21.60
CA ARG A 86 -2.95 -13.87 -20.71
C ARG A 86 -2.95 -13.35 -19.26
N THR A 87 -3.29 -12.08 -19.05
CA THR A 87 -3.31 -11.44 -17.72
C THR A 87 -4.68 -10.86 -17.42
N LYS A 88 -5.16 -11.04 -16.18
CA LYS A 88 -6.46 -10.50 -15.70
C LYS A 88 -6.50 -8.97 -15.71
N TYR A 89 -5.35 -8.32 -15.50
CA TYR A 89 -5.26 -6.86 -15.38
C TYR A 89 -4.11 -6.29 -16.20
N PHE A 90 -4.29 -5.04 -16.63
CA PHE A 90 -3.21 -4.13 -17.02
C PHE A 90 -2.78 -3.31 -15.82
N TRP A 91 -1.48 -3.07 -15.70
CA TRP A 91 -0.90 -2.26 -14.63
C TRP A 91 -0.42 -0.94 -15.21
N ASN A 92 -0.98 0.16 -14.71
CA ASN A 92 -0.66 1.50 -15.19
C ASN A 92 0.06 2.27 -14.08
N ILE A 93 1.21 2.87 -14.39
CA ILE A 93 1.92 3.78 -13.48
C ILE A 93 1.12 5.08 -13.43
N VAL A 94 0.86 5.56 -12.22
CA VAL A 94 0.11 6.79 -11.96
C VAL A 94 0.82 7.68 -10.93
N GLY A 95 2.07 7.37 -10.63
CA GLY A 95 2.90 8.11 -9.70
C GLY A 95 4.17 7.35 -9.34
N ASN A 96 5.02 7.99 -8.56
CA ASN A 96 6.28 7.45 -8.10
C ASN A 96 6.41 7.61 -6.58
N GLY A 97 7.44 7.00 -5.99
CA GLY A 97 7.77 7.24 -4.61
C GLY A 97 9.23 7.03 -4.29
N THR A 98 9.67 7.64 -3.20
CA THR A 98 11.04 7.54 -2.68
C THR A 98 11.02 7.31 -1.18
N VAL A 99 11.95 6.48 -0.71
CA VAL A 99 12.09 6.20 0.73
C VAL A 99 12.98 7.23 1.38
N ASP A 100 12.48 7.87 2.43
CA ASP A 100 13.29 8.58 3.42
C ASP A 100 13.37 7.71 4.68
N SER A 101 14.45 6.93 4.78
CA SER A 101 14.69 6.03 5.89
C SER A 101 15.04 6.76 7.19
N VAL A 102 15.48 8.02 7.12
CA VAL A 102 15.81 8.82 8.30
C VAL A 102 14.54 9.28 8.99
N GLN A 103 13.53 9.67 8.20
CA GLN A 103 12.21 10.08 8.72
C GLN A 103 11.23 8.91 8.87
N GLY A 104 11.58 7.72 8.36
CA GLY A 104 10.75 6.53 8.47
C GLY A 104 9.50 6.59 7.59
N ILE A 105 9.63 7.16 6.39
CA ILE A 105 8.51 7.42 5.48
C ILE A 105 8.84 7.09 4.03
N ILE A 106 7.79 6.81 3.26
CA ILE A 106 7.81 6.77 1.80
C ILE A 106 7.07 8.03 1.33
N GLU A 107 7.76 8.92 0.64
CA GLU A 107 7.15 10.07 -0.05
C GLU A 107 6.62 9.60 -1.39
N LEU A 108 5.32 9.76 -1.63
CA LEU A 108 4.65 9.39 -2.87
C LEU A 108 4.21 10.65 -3.62
N GLU A 109 4.69 10.78 -4.84
CA GLU A 109 4.20 11.75 -5.81
C GLU A 109 3.13 11.07 -6.65
N PHE A 110 1.88 11.47 -6.42
CA PHE A 110 0.74 10.88 -7.11
C PHE A 110 0.24 11.86 -8.17
N ASP A 111 0.16 11.45 -9.44
CA ASP A 111 -0.05 12.38 -10.58
C ASP A 111 -1.35 13.18 -10.48
N LEU A 112 -2.37 12.64 -9.80
CA LEU A 112 -3.66 13.30 -9.57
C LEU A 112 -3.66 14.29 -8.40
N LEU A 113 -2.60 14.34 -7.60
CA LEU A 113 -2.49 15.19 -6.42
C LEU A 113 -1.41 16.27 -6.62
N SER A 114 -1.75 17.52 -6.33
CA SER A 114 -0.80 18.64 -6.39
C SER A 114 0.25 18.65 -5.26
N LYS A 115 0.10 17.76 -4.27
CA LYS A 115 1.00 17.64 -3.12
C LYS A 115 1.30 16.17 -2.86
N PRO A 116 2.53 15.84 -2.45
CA PRO A 116 2.87 14.47 -2.09
C PRO A 116 2.04 13.99 -0.90
N ILE A 117 1.87 12.67 -0.85
CA ILE A 117 1.35 11.97 0.31
C ILE A 117 2.46 11.08 0.86
N TYR A 118 2.40 10.79 2.15
CA TYR A 118 3.44 10.08 2.87
C TYR A 118 2.88 8.82 3.48
N VAL A 119 3.64 7.74 3.43
CA VAL A 119 3.32 6.46 4.07
C VAL A 119 4.37 6.18 5.13
N ASN A 120 3.95 5.85 6.35
CA ASN A 120 4.91 5.38 7.36
C ASN A 120 5.51 4.02 6.94
N ILE A 121 6.81 3.82 7.17
CA ILE A 121 7.44 2.50 6.94
C ILE A 121 7.15 1.50 8.07
N HIS A 122 6.70 2.00 9.22
CA HIS A 122 6.35 1.18 10.37
C HIS A 122 4.83 1.01 10.48
N PRO A 123 4.35 -0.22 10.71
CA PRO A 123 2.92 -0.47 10.82
C PRO A 123 2.33 0.16 12.08
N GLU A 124 1.03 0.46 12.04
CA GLU A 124 0.32 0.96 13.21
C GLU A 124 0.29 -0.11 14.33
N PRO A 125 0.71 0.22 15.57
CA PRO A 125 0.76 -0.75 16.67
C PRO A 125 -0.62 -1.36 17.01
N SER A 126 -1.69 -0.60 16.78
CA SER A 126 -3.08 -0.96 17.07
C SER A 126 -3.73 -1.87 16.01
N ALA A 127 -3.00 -2.23 14.95
CA ALA A 127 -3.52 -2.95 13.79
C ALA A 127 -2.87 -4.33 13.63
N ARG A 128 -2.90 -5.16 14.69
CA ARG A 128 -2.51 -6.57 14.57
C ARG A 128 -3.68 -7.35 13.97
N ALA A 129 -3.47 -7.90 12.77
CA ALA A 129 -4.25 -8.83 11.93
C ALA A 129 -5.69 -9.24 12.30
N ASN A 130 -5.98 -9.55 13.56
CA ASN A 130 -7.26 -10.14 13.98
C ASN A 130 -8.43 -9.14 14.02
N ASP A 131 -8.16 -7.84 14.13
CA ASP A 131 -9.19 -6.80 14.22
C ASP A 131 -9.34 -5.97 12.93
N LEU A 132 -8.64 -6.35 11.86
CA LEU A 132 -8.71 -5.63 10.60
C LEU A 132 -9.80 -6.23 9.73
N PRO A 133 -10.73 -5.42 9.19
CA PRO A 133 -11.63 -5.91 8.16
C PRO A 133 -10.78 -6.42 7.00
N GLU A 134 -11.08 -7.64 6.54
CA GLU A 134 -10.43 -8.16 5.35
C GLU A 134 -10.58 -7.14 4.21
N PRO A 135 -9.53 -6.87 3.43
CA PRO A 135 -9.65 -5.98 2.29
C PRO A 135 -10.75 -6.53 1.38
N GLU A 136 -11.86 -5.79 1.26
CA GLU A 136 -13.06 -6.25 0.54
C GLU A 136 -12.70 -6.71 -0.86
N SER A 137 -12.90 -8.01 -1.09
CA SER A 137 -12.85 -8.64 -2.40
C SER A 137 -14.12 -8.27 -3.18
N PHE A 138 -14.13 -7.11 -3.82
CA PHE A 138 -15.21 -6.70 -4.75
C PHE A 138 -15.31 -7.52 -6.06
N ASP A 139 -14.75 -8.74 -6.11
CA ASP A 139 -14.84 -9.62 -7.28
C ASP A 139 -16.25 -10.28 -7.42
N GLN A 140 -17.23 -9.90 -6.59
CA GLN A 140 -18.63 -10.36 -6.66
C GLN A 140 -19.60 -9.20 -6.90
N ALA A 141 -19.53 -8.60 -8.08
CA ALA A 141 -20.64 -7.87 -8.66
C ALA A 141 -20.57 -8.04 -10.18
N ALA A 142 -21.05 -9.20 -10.65
CA ALA A 142 -21.34 -9.51 -12.03
C ALA A 142 -22.75 -10.08 -12.11
#